data_AF-A0A016VML9-F1
#
_entry.id   AF-A0A016VML9-F1
#
_cell.length_a   1.000
_cell.length_b   1.000
_cell.length_c   1.000
_cell.angle_alpha   90.00
_cell.angle_beta   90.00
_cell.angle_gamma   90.00
#
_symmetry.space_group_name_H-M   'P 1'
#
loop_
_entity.id
_entity.type
_entity.pdbx_description
1 polymer ?
#
loop_
_entity_poly.entity_id
_entity_poly.type
_entity_poly.pdbx_seq_one_letter_code
_entity_poly.pdbx_strand_id
1 'polypeptide(L)'
;MKSLATQLVRSPSDQTQTVRISEFSEIADLYISYRLCSAFLMSAASSTFGWWLAFFSQDQNSVFYYKDKRPTDDYKLLKDEFQLKSWHRYDG
;
A
#
# COMPACT_ATOMS: atom_id res chain seq x y z
N MET A 1 6.54 3.38 -9.26
CA MET A 1 6.48 1.90 -9.22
C MET A 1 7.32 1.21 -10.30
N LYS A 2 7.46 1.75 -11.54
CA LYS A 2 8.29 1.15 -12.61
C LYS A 2 9.76 0.91 -12.24
N SER A 3 10.45 1.90 -11.66
CA SER A 3 11.87 1.77 -11.27
C SER A 3 12.15 0.58 -10.34
N LEU A 4 11.30 0.41 -9.31
CA LEU A 4 11.45 -0.66 -8.33
C LEU A 4 11.20 -2.05 -8.94
N ALA A 5 10.19 -2.17 -9.80
CA ALA A 5 9.90 -3.40 -10.52
C ALA A 5 11.07 -3.81 -11.44
N THR A 6 11.70 -2.84 -12.11
CA THR A 6 12.90 -3.10 -12.93
C THR A 6 14.08 -3.59 -12.08
N GLN A 7 14.20 -3.15 -10.83
CA GLN A 7 15.23 -3.64 -9.90
C GLN A 7 14.95 -5.08 -9.44
N LEU A 8 13.68 -5.45 -9.22
CA LEU A 8 13.29 -6.81 -8.81
C LEU A 8 13.58 -7.85 -9.90
N VAL A 9 13.34 -7.51 -11.17
CA VAL A 9 13.68 -8.37 -12.33
C VAL A 9 15.20 -8.61 -12.45
N ARG A 10 16.02 -7.69 -11.93
CA ARG A 10 17.49 -7.78 -11.98
C ARG A 10 18.12 -8.56 -10.82
N SER A 11 17.34 -8.96 -9.81
CA SER A 11 17.86 -9.71 -8.66
C SER A 11 18.22 -11.14 -9.06
N PRO A 12 19.42 -11.66 -8.72
CA PRO A 12 19.87 -12.98 -9.12
C PRO A 12 19.24 -14.05 -8.21
N SER A 13 17.94 -14.24 -8.32
CA SER A 13 17.30 -15.49 -7.89
C SER A 13 17.05 -16.33 -9.13
N ASP A 14 17.44 -17.60 -9.09
CA ASP A 14 17.41 -18.62 -10.16
C ASP A 14 15.99 -18.96 -10.71
N GLN A 15 15.02 -18.07 -10.51
CA GLN A 15 13.65 -18.18 -11.01
C GLN A 15 13.25 -16.86 -11.67
N THR A 16 12.77 -16.93 -12.92
CA THR A 16 12.19 -15.79 -13.64
C THR A 16 10.99 -15.21 -12.88
N GLN A 17 11.20 -14.18 -12.07
CA GLN A 17 10.13 -13.47 -11.39
C GLN A 17 9.38 -12.59 -12.39
N THR A 18 8.12 -12.93 -12.66
CA THR A 18 7.23 -12.13 -13.50
C THR A 18 6.62 -11.00 -12.67
N VAL A 19 7.27 -9.83 -12.69
CA VAL A 19 6.74 -8.63 -12.05
C VAL A 19 5.74 -7.97 -12.99
N ARG A 20 4.47 -7.89 -12.57
CA ARG A 20 3.44 -7.13 -13.28
C ARG A 20 3.14 -5.85 -12.53
N ILE A 21 3.08 -4.76 -13.28
CA ILE A 21 2.74 -3.44 -12.78
C ILE A 21 1.45 -3.03 -13.47
N SER A 22 0.49 -2.51 -12.72
CA SER A 22 -0.65 -1.82 -13.29
C SER A 22 -0.16 -0.64 -14.14
N GLU A 23 -0.63 -0.55 -15.38
CA GLU A 23 -0.41 0.62 -16.25
C GLU A 23 -1.66 1.50 -16.34
N PHE A 24 -2.67 1.23 -15.50
CA PHE A 24 -3.85 2.08 -15.39
C PHE A 24 -3.49 3.42 -14.73
N SER A 25 -4.31 4.44 -14.97
CA SER A 25 -4.13 5.74 -14.35
C SER A 25 -4.41 5.67 -12.85
N GLU A 26 -3.79 6.55 -12.08
CA GLU A 26 -3.97 6.65 -10.63
C GLU A 26 -5.43 6.93 -10.27
N ILE A 27 -6.16 7.64 -11.14
CA ILE A 27 -7.59 7.90 -11.00
C ILE A 27 -8.41 6.62 -11.10
N ALA A 28 -8.03 5.68 -11.97
CA ALA A 28 -8.72 4.40 -12.09
C ALA A 28 -8.59 3.59 -10.79
N ASP A 29 -7.39 3.60 -10.18
CA ASP A 29 -7.16 2.92 -8.90
C ASP A 29 -8.01 3.54 -7.77
N LEU A 30 -8.10 4.87 -7.71
CA LEU A 30 -8.96 5.58 -6.76
C LEU A 30 -10.45 5.23 -6.97
N TYR A 31 -10.90 5.21 -8.23
CA TYR A 31 -12.28 4.86 -8.58
C TYR A 31 -12.60 3.41 -8.20
N ILE A 32 -11.68 2.48 -8.45
CA ILE A 32 -11.84 1.07 -8.07
C ILE A 32 -11.90 0.93 -6.55
N SER A 33 -11.01 1.61 -5.81
CA SER A 33 -11.05 1.57 -4.34
C SER A 33 -12.42 2.03 -3.82
N TYR A 34 -12.93 3.15 -4.37
CA TYR A 34 -14.25 3.65 -4.03
C TYR A 34 -15.41 2.71 -4.37
N ARG A 35 -15.34 2.03 -5.52
CA ARG A 35 -16.48 1.27 -6.05
C ARG A 35 -16.49 -0.20 -5.70
N LEU A 36 -15.35 -0.79 -5.35
CA LEU A 36 -15.22 -2.25 -5.24
C LEU A 36 -14.50 -2.71 -3.96
N CYS A 37 -13.67 -1.88 -3.33
CA CYS A 37 -12.93 -2.33 -2.13
C CYS A 37 -13.80 -2.28 -0.88
N SER A 38 -14.25 -3.46 -0.43
CA SER A 38 -14.87 -3.66 0.88
C SER A 38 -13.86 -3.84 2.01
N ALA A 39 -12.61 -4.21 1.68
CA ALA A 39 -11.50 -4.25 2.62
C ALA A 39 -10.24 -3.75 1.93
N PHE A 40 -9.36 -3.07 2.68
CA PHE A 40 -8.12 -2.49 2.16
C PHE A 40 -6.94 -2.86 3.04
N LEU A 41 -5.85 -3.34 2.45
CA LEU A 41 -4.60 -3.64 3.17
C LEU A 41 -3.47 -2.74 2.65
N MET A 42 -2.94 -1.88 3.51
CA MET A 42 -1.82 -1.00 3.22
C MET A 42 -0.52 -1.59 3.77
N SER A 43 0.30 -2.17 2.90
CA SER A 43 1.60 -2.76 3.28
C SER A 43 2.66 -1.71 3.62
N ALA A 44 2.56 -0.51 3.07
CA ALA A 44 3.42 0.63 3.37
C ALA A 44 2.59 1.76 3.99
N ALA A 45 2.48 1.77 5.32
CA ALA A 45 1.61 2.70 6.06
C ALA A 45 1.96 4.19 5.88
N SER A 46 3.14 4.50 5.35
CA SER A 46 3.59 5.86 5.03
C SER A 46 3.23 6.35 3.63
N SER A 47 2.67 5.49 2.78
CA SER A 47 2.34 5.86 1.42
C SER A 47 1.18 6.86 1.40
N THR A 48 1.42 8.07 0.91
CA THR A 48 0.36 9.09 0.72
C THR A 48 -0.68 8.63 -0.31
N PHE A 49 -0.25 7.94 -1.37
CA PHE A 49 -1.17 7.36 -2.35
C PHE A 49 -1.97 6.20 -1.76
N GLY A 50 -1.31 5.29 -1.02
CA GLY A 50 -1.99 4.21 -0.31
C GLY A 50 -3.01 4.71 0.70
N TRP A 51 -2.72 5.83 1.36
CA TRP A 51 -3.65 6.49 2.27
C TRP A 51 -4.91 6.98 1.55
N TRP A 52 -4.78 7.61 0.38
CA TRP A 52 -5.95 8.04 -0.38
C TRP A 52 -6.79 6.86 -0.85
N LEU A 53 -6.16 5.78 -1.30
CA LEU A 53 -6.88 4.56 -1.68
C LEU A 53 -7.67 4.00 -0.49
N ALA A 54 -7.05 3.90 0.68
CA ALA A 54 -7.71 3.46 1.91
C ALA A 54 -8.86 4.39 2.32
N PHE A 55 -8.68 5.70 2.19
CA PHE A 55 -9.73 6.68 2.49
C PHE A 55 -10.96 6.52 1.58
N PHE A 56 -10.75 6.18 0.32
CA PHE A 56 -11.86 5.98 -0.60
C PHE A 56 -12.53 4.61 -0.48
N SER A 57 -11.96 3.61 0.19
CA SER A 57 -12.60 2.30 0.31
C SER A 57 -13.97 2.37 0.99
N GLN A 58 -14.87 1.45 0.64
CA GLN A 58 -16.28 1.52 1.06
C GLN A 58 -16.46 1.36 2.57
N ASP A 59 -15.69 0.47 3.18
CA ASP A 59 -15.78 0.18 4.61
C ASP A 59 -14.51 0.67 5.31
N GLN A 60 -14.64 1.81 5.97
CA GLN A 60 -13.58 2.43 6.75
C GLN A 60 -13.24 1.67 8.06
N ASN A 61 -14.02 0.65 8.42
CA ASN A 61 -13.70 -0.28 9.52
C ASN A 61 -12.94 -1.53 9.03
N SER A 62 -12.85 -1.72 7.71
CA SER A 62 -12.13 -2.85 7.10
C SER A 62 -10.84 -2.39 6.42
N VAL A 63 -10.22 -1.34 6.97
CA VAL A 63 -8.92 -0.83 6.52
C VAL A 63 -7.85 -1.28 7.50
N PHE A 64 -6.86 -1.97 6.95
CA PHE A 64 -5.75 -2.55 7.67
C PHE A 64 -4.44 -1.95 7.19
N TYR A 65 -3.52 -1.62 8.09
CA TYR A 65 -2.19 -1.13 7.71
C TYR A 65 -1.09 -1.87 8.44
N TYR A 66 0.00 -2.15 7.72
CA TYR A 66 1.20 -2.75 8.25
C TYR A 66 2.16 -1.65 8.67
N LYS A 67 2.55 -1.65 9.94
CA LYS A 67 3.64 -0.79 10.42
C LYS A 67 4.94 -1.50 10.11
N ASP A 68 5.48 -1.22 8.92
CA ASP A 68 6.73 -1.83 8.51
C ASP A 68 7.82 -1.52 9.56
N LYS A 69 8.38 -2.56 10.18
CA LYS A 69 9.49 -2.44 11.13
C LYS A 69 10.83 -2.39 10.40
N ARG A 70 10.84 -2.56 9.07
CA ARG A 70 12.04 -2.40 8.27
C ARG A 70 12.53 -0.96 8.40
N PRO A 71 13.84 -0.73 8.56
CA PRO A 71 14.38 0.61 8.60
C PRO A 71 14.20 1.25 7.22
N THR A 72 13.16 2.05 7.06
CA THR A 72 13.11 3.06 6.02
C THR A 72 13.86 4.27 6.53
N ASP A 73 14.83 4.76 5.76
CA ASP A 73 15.58 5.99 6.07
C ASP A 73 14.64 7.20 6.21
N ASP A 74 13.49 7.13 5.55
CA ASP A 74 12.46 8.15 5.62
C ASP A 74 11.41 7.79 6.68
N TYR A 75 11.21 8.74 7.60
CA TYR A 75 10.14 8.86 8.59
C TYR A 75 9.90 7.59 9.44
N LYS A 76 10.45 7.54 10.65
CA LYS A 76 9.82 6.73 11.70
C LYS A 76 8.43 7.32 11.93
N LEU A 77 7.38 6.65 11.46
CA LEU A 77 5.99 6.86 11.89
C LEU A 77 5.90 6.52 13.38
N LEU A 78 6.46 7.41 14.21
CA LEU A 78 6.62 7.25 15.65
C LEU A 78 5.25 7.23 16.34
N LYS A 79 4.22 7.77 15.68
CA LYS A 79 2.85 7.76 16.16
C LYS A 79 1.89 7.44 15.03
N ASP A 80 0.80 6.78 15.39
CA ASP A 80 -0.33 6.45 14.51
C ASP A 80 -1.18 7.71 14.21
N GLU A 81 -0.56 8.89 14.14
CA GLU A 81 -1.23 10.19 13.99
C GLU A 81 -1.75 10.41 12.56
N PHE A 82 -1.24 9.65 11.58
CA PHE A 82 -1.61 9.83 10.17
C PHE A 82 -2.80 8.95 9.74
N GLN A 83 -3.07 7.86 10.45
CA GLN A 83 -4.16 6.94 10.14
C GLN A 83 -5.45 7.37 10.85
N LEU A 84 -6.60 7.10 10.22
CA LEU A 84 -7.90 7.35 10.85
C LEU A 84 -8.11 6.40 12.03
N LYS A 85 -8.85 6.86 13.05
CA LYS A 85 -9.14 6.05 14.25
C LYS A 85 -9.91 4.76 13.97
N SER A 86 -10.66 4.71 12.87
CA SER A 86 -11.38 3.51 12.46
C SER A 86 -10.48 2.46 11.80
N TRP A 87 -9.26 2.83 11.43
CA TRP A 87 -8.34 1.92 10.74
C TRP A 87 -7.58 1.06 11.73
N HIS A 88 -7.39 -0.20 11.36
CA HIS A 88 -6.79 -1.20 12.21
C HIS A 88 -5.34 -1.44 11.84
N ARG A 89 -4.48 -1.52 12.85
CA ARG A 89 -3.14 -2.02 12.65
C ARG A 89 -3.20 -3.54 12.45
N TYR A 90 -2.52 -4.04 11.43
CA TYR A 90 -2.38 -5.47 11.16
C TYR A 90 -1.00 -5.93 11.61
N ASP A 91 -0.98 -6.73 12.68
CA ASP A 91 0.20 -7.45 13.16
C ASP A 91 0.02 -8.90 12.68
N GLY A 92 0.58 -9.23 11.51
CA GLY A 92 0.38 -10.51 10.82
C GLY A 92 0.75 -11.75 11.61
#